data_AF-A0A9E3PG11-F1
#
_entry.id   AF-A0A9E3PG11-F1
#
_cell.length_a   1.000
_cell.length_b   1.000
_cell.length_c   1.000
_cell.angle_alpha   90.00
_cell.angle_beta   90.00
_cell.angle_gamma   90.00
#
_symmetry.space_group_name_H-M   'P 1'
#
loop_
_entity.id
_entity.type
_entity.pdbx_description
1 polymer ?
#
loop_
_entity_poly.entity_id
_entity_poly.type
_entity_poly.pdbx_seq_one_letter_code
_entity_poly.pdbx_strand_id
1 'polypeptide(L)' 'MSGFALTSNYACETCDCSAIMLPENLTDHSAVRCSGCGEELGEWGAFKAMTRRIIMDEVERGACDPRAAGVDMAMKI' A
#
# COMPACT_ATOMS: atom_id res chain seq x y z
N MET A 1 12.57 21.60 1.35
CA MET A 1 11.74 20.63 2.10
C MET A 1 10.67 20.12 1.16
N SER A 2 10.97 19.08 0.37
CA SER A 2 10.01 18.50 -0.57
C SER A 2 9.62 17.14 -0.03
N GLY A 3 8.55 17.13 0.78
CA GLY A 3 7.95 15.89 1.26
C GLY A 3 7.31 15.15 0.08
N PHE A 4 7.61 13.86 -0.05
CA PHE A 4 6.92 12.96 -0.96
C PHE A 4 5.43 13.00 -0.66
N ALA A 5 4.64 13.68 -1.49
CA ALA A 5 3.22 13.41 -1.58
C ALA A 5 3.08 12.07 -2.31
N LEU A 6 3.26 10.96 -1.57
CA LEU A 6 2.57 9.72 -1.92
C LEU A 6 1.10 10.11 -1.83
N THR A 7 0.47 10.40 -2.97
CA THR A 7 -0.98 10.52 -3.07
C THR A 7 -1.51 9.22 -2.48
N SER A 8 -2.00 9.28 -1.24
CA SER A 8 -2.43 8.09 -0.52
C SER A 8 -3.74 7.65 -1.18
N ASN A 9 -3.62 6.90 -2.27
CA ASN A 9 -4.74 6.32 -3.01
C ASN A 9 -5.58 5.36 -2.15
N TYR A 10 -5.18 5.16 -0.88
CA TYR A 10 -5.83 4.33 0.11
C TYR A 10 -6.54 5.13 1.22
N ALA A 11 -6.49 6.47 1.20
CA ALA A 11 -7.22 7.27 2.17
C ALA A 11 -8.72 7.28 1.83
N CYS A 12 -9.56 6.98 2.82
CA CYS A 12 -10.99 7.12 2.70
C CYS A 12 -11.36 8.61 2.54
N GLU A 13 -12.05 8.95 1.45
CA GLU A 13 -12.47 10.33 1.18
C GLU A 13 -13.51 10.87 2.18
N THR A 14 -14.15 10.00 2.96
CA THR A 14 -15.18 10.37 3.94
C THR A 14 -14.62 10.75 5.30
N CYS A 15 -13.58 10.06 5.77
CA CYS A 15 -13.06 10.22 7.13
C CYS A 15 -11.54 10.36 7.23
N ASP A 16 -10.85 10.48 6.09
CA ASP A 16 -9.39 10.55 5.95
C ASP A 16 -8.62 9.37 6.56
N CYS A 17 -9.32 8.30 6.96
CA CYS A 17 -8.69 7.10 7.48
C CYS A 17 -7.95 6.35 6.36
N SER A 18 -6.69 6.02 6.60
CA SER A 18 -5.81 5.31 5.66
C SER A 18 -5.79 3.79 5.84
N ALA A 19 -6.65 3.25 6.71
CA ALA A 19 -6.70 1.84 7.04
C ALA A 19 -8.00 1.19 6.53
N ILE A 20 -7.86 -0.08 6.12
CA ILE A 20 -8.95 -0.89 5.60
C ILE A 20 -9.28 -2.04 6.56
N MET A 21 -10.54 -2.47 6.55
CA MET A 21 -10.94 -3.75 7.11
C MET A 21 -10.74 -4.84 6.06
N LEU A 22 -10.07 -5.92 6.45
CA LEU A 22 -9.94 -7.09 5.60
C LEU A 22 -11.31 -7.77 5.47
N PRO A 23 -11.73 -8.13 4.25
CA PRO A 23 -12.95 -8.91 4.07
C PRO A 23 -12.82 -10.28 4.76
N GLU A 24 -13.91 -10.80 5.32
CA GLU A 24 -13.94 -12.13 5.95
C GLU A 24 -13.56 -13.26 4.97
N ASN A 25 -14.01 -13.11 3.72
CA ASN A 25 -13.65 -13.99 2.62
C ASN A 25 -12.76 -13.21 1.65
N LEU A 26 -11.55 -13.67 1.36
CA LEU A 26 -10.58 -12.96 0.52
C LEU A 26 -10.78 -13.19 -0.99
N THR A 27 -12.04 -13.19 -1.45
CA THR A 27 -12.37 -13.34 -2.88
C THR A 27 -12.27 -12.03 -3.61
N ASP A 28 -12.09 -12.05 -4.94
CA ASP A 28 -11.90 -10.81 -5.71
C ASP A 28 -13.10 -9.86 -5.63
N HIS A 29 -14.31 -10.38 -5.47
CA HIS A 29 -15.55 -9.60 -5.37
C HIS A 29 -15.89 -9.17 -3.94
N SER A 30 -15.06 -9.50 -2.96
CA SER A 30 -15.34 -9.15 -1.57
C SER A 30 -15.12 -7.66 -1.32
N ALA A 31 -16.05 -7.03 -0.62
CA ALA A 31 -16.00 -5.60 -0.33
C ALA A 31 -14.87 -5.25 0.64
N VAL A 32 -14.04 -4.29 0.24
CA VAL A 32 -13.06 -3.62 1.10
C VAL A 32 -13.74 -2.41 1.73
N ARG A 33 -13.63 -2.30 3.05
CA ARG A 33 -14.26 -1.21 3.82
C ARG A 33 -13.21 -0.39 4.54
N CYS A 34 -13.50 0.89 4.75
CA CYS A 34 -12.71 1.74 5.62
C CYS A 34 -12.78 1.26 7.07
N SER A 35 -11.65 1.18 7.78
CA SER A 35 -11.65 0.81 9.21
C SER A 35 -12.10 1.95 10.14
N GLY A 36 -12.18 3.18 9.63
CA GLY A 36 -12.63 4.35 10.38
C GLY A 36 -14.15 4.49 10.37
N CYS A 37 -14.75 4.64 9.18
CA CYS A 37 -16.18 4.92 9.03
C CYS A 37 -17.01 3.72 8.51
N GLY A 38 -16.38 2.63 8.06
CA GLY A 38 -17.08 1.47 7.51
C GLY A 38 -17.55 1.61 6.05
N GLU A 39 -17.32 2.77 5.43
CA GLU A 39 -17.65 3.04 4.03
C GLU A 39 -16.98 2.01 3.10
N GLU A 40 -17.68 1.62 2.05
CA GLU A 40 -17.14 0.71 1.04
C GLU A 40 -16.21 1.46 0.10
N LEU A 41 -14.96 1.00 0.01
CA LEU A 41 -13.92 1.61 -0.83
C LEU A 41 -13.77 0.92 -2.19
N GLY A 42 -14.38 -0.26 -2.36
CA GLY A 42 -14.37 -1.05 -3.59
C GLY A 42 -14.18 -2.55 -3.34
N GLU A 43 -13.82 -3.28 -4.40
CA GLU A 43 -13.61 -4.73 -4.35
C GLU A 43 -12.16 -5.11 -4.03
N TRP A 44 -11.97 -6.26 -3.37
CA TRP A 44 -10.67 -6.78 -2.97
C TRP A 44 -9.75 -7.10 -4.16
N GLY A 45 -10.31 -7.57 -5.28
CA GLY A 45 -9.56 -7.82 -6.51
C GLY A 45 -8.95 -6.54 -7.07
N ALA A 46 -9.76 -5.47 -7.15
CA ALA A 46 -9.30 -4.15 -7.59
C ALA A 46 -8.25 -3.57 -6.62
N PHE A 47 -8.46 -3.72 -5.32
CA PHE A 47 -7.50 -3.31 -4.29
C PHE A 47 -6.13 -3.99 -4.47
N LYS A 48 -6.11 -5.32 -4.63
CA LYS A 48 -4.86 -6.08 -4.87
C LYS A 48 -4.17 -5.65 -6.16
N ALA A 49 -4.93 -5.44 -7.24
CA ALA A 49 -4.39 -5.02 -8.52
C ALA A 49 -3.74 -3.64 -8.43
N MET A 50 -4.39 -2.68 -7.77
CA MET A 50 -3.84 -1.35 -7.52
C MET A 50 -2.56 -1.41 -6.68
N THR A 51 -2.57 -2.18 -5.58
CA THR A 51 -1.39 -2.35 -4.71
C THR A 51 -0.22 -2.96 -5.45
N ARG A 52 -0.46 -3.99 -6.27
CA ARG A 52 0.57 -4.57 -7.13
C ARG A 52 1.15 -3.52 -8.07
N ARG A 53 0.30 -2.73 -8.73
CA ARG A 53 0.74 -1.69 -9.66
C ARG A 53 1.65 -0.66 -8.97
N ILE A 54 1.23 -0.13 -7.83
CA ILE A 54 2.02 0.87 -7.08
C ILE A 54 3.39 0.30 -6.70
N ILE A 55 3.44 -0.93 -6.18
CA ILE A 55 4.70 -1.58 -5.82
C ILE A 55 5.62 -1.73 -7.04
N MET A 56 5.07 -2.15 -8.20
CA MET A 56 5.85 -2.33 -9.42
C MET A 56 6.33 -1.01 -10.00
N ASP A 57 5.49 0.04 -10.00
CA ASP A 57 5.87 1.38 -10.43
C ASP A 57 7.05 1.92 -9.60
N GLU A 58 7.08 1.64 -8.28
CA GLU A 58 8.21 1.99 -7.40
C GLU A 58 9.49 1.19 -7.69
N VAL A 59 9.35 -0.09 -8.02
CA VAL A 59 10.48 -0.93 -8.44
C VAL A 59 11.10 -0.40 -9.74
N GLU A 60 10.28 -0.08 -10.73
CA GLU A 60 10.73 0.46 -12.02
C GLU A 60 11.38 1.84 -11.89
N ARG A 61 10.90 2.68 -10.96
CA ARG A 61 11.50 3.98 -10.64
C ARG A 61 12.84 3.89 -9.93
N GLY A 62 13.29 2.68 -9.55
CA GLY A 62 14.59 2.46 -8.92
C GLY A 62 14.67 2.91 -7.46
N ALA A 63 13.53 3.08 -6.78
CA ALA A 63 13.50 3.45 -5.35
C ALA A 63 13.93 2.29 -4.42
N CYS A 64 14.07 1.07 -4.96
CA CYS A 64 14.70 -0.04 -4.27
C CYS A 64 16.14 -0.23 -4.78
N ASP A 65 17.08 0.57 -4.25
CA ASP A 65 18.47 0.10 -4.17
C ASP A 65 18.55 -0.85 -2.97
N PRO A 66 18.69 -2.18 -3.17
CA PRO A 66 18.85 -3.12 -2.06
C PRO A 66 20.09 -2.81 -1.18
N ARG A 67 21.01 -1.94 -1.62
CA ARG A 67 22.16 -1.46 -0.83
C ARG A 67 21.83 -0.29 0.09
N ALA A 68 20.70 0.40 -0.10
CA ALA A 68 20.24 1.47 0.80
C ALA A 68 19.55 0.92 2.06
N ALA A 69 19.09 -0.34 2.03
CA ALA A 69 18.65 -1.09 3.20
C ALA A 69 19.88 -1.60 3.97
N GLY A 70 20.55 -0.71 4.69
CA GLY A 70 21.75 -1.04 5.46
C GLY A 70 21.54 -2.20 6.42
N VAL A 71 22.04 -3.38 6.04
CA VAL A 71 22.46 -4.43 6.98
C VAL A 71 23.99 -4.48 6.91
N ASP A 72 24.60 -3.84 7.90
CA ASP A 72 26.04 -3.79 8.10
C ASP A 72 26.55 -5.20 8.43
N MET A 73 27.02 -5.93 7.42
CA MET A 73 27.70 -7.21 7.57
C MET A 73 29.21 -7.01 7.45
N ALA A 74 29.79 -6.26 8.38
CA ALA A 74 31.23 -6.20 8.59
C ALA A 74 31.73 -7.47 9.30
N MET A 75 31.86 -8.60 8.58
CA MET A 75 32.68 -9.73 9.01
C MET A 75 34.12 -9.49 8.52
N LYS A 76 34.98 -8.97 9.40
CA LYS A 76 36.42 -8.84 9.16
C LYS A 76 37.07 -10.22 9.13
N ILE A 77 37.86 -10.50 8.10
CA ILE A 77 38.90 -11.54 8.09
C ILE A 77 40.22 -10.85 7.79
#